data_AF-A0A2N5KFZ2-F1
#
_entry.id   AF-A0A2N5KFZ2-F1
#
_cell.length_a   1.000
_cell.length_b   1.000
_cell.length_c   1.000
_cell.angle_alpha   90.00
_cell.angle_beta   90.00
_cell.angle_gamma   90.00
#
_symmetry.space_group_name_H-M   'P 1'
#
loop_
_entity.id
_entity.type
_entity.pdbx_description
1 polymer ?
#
loop_
_entity_poly.entity_id
_entity_poly.type
_entity_poly.pdbx_seq_one_letter_code
_entity_poly.pdbx_strand_id
1 'polypeptide(L)'
;MNARALLDKLRALDVKLTVEGDLLSINAPAGAITDQMRTALVENKPRLLEFLEWKQRALEEAGFKPKERCGKTIWQRPDTGFWVSQEMALHLLESKSIEEG
;
A
#
# COMPACT_ATOMS: atom_id res chain seq x y z
N MET A 1 -20.03 -2.61 -4.44
CA MET A 1 -19.22 -1.92 -3.41
C MET A 1 -18.13 -1.12 -4.11
N ASN A 2 -17.78 0.08 -3.65
CA ASN A 2 -16.72 0.89 -4.28
C ASN A 2 -15.35 0.58 -3.65
N ALA A 3 -14.26 0.69 -4.43
CA ALA A 3 -12.90 0.37 -4.00
C ALA A 3 -12.47 1.06 -2.68
N ARG A 4 -12.88 2.32 -2.49
CA ARG A 4 -12.63 3.10 -1.25
C ARG A 4 -13.28 2.46 -0.01
N ALA A 5 -14.53 2.00 -0.13
CA ALA A 5 -15.26 1.37 0.97
C ALA A 5 -14.71 -0.02 1.30
N LEU A 6 -14.18 -0.73 0.30
CA LEU A 6 -13.44 -1.97 0.50
C LEU A 6 -12.15 -1.71 1.28
N LEU A 7 -11.35 -0.72 0.86
CA LEU A 7 -10.10 -0.35 1.53
C LEU A 7 -10.31 0.08 2.98
N ASP A 8 -11.38 0.83 3.25
CA ASP A 8 -11.72 1.27 4.62
C ASP A 8 -12.03 0.08 5.54
N LYS A 9 -12.85 -0.86 5.05
CA LYS A 9 -13.12 -2.12 5.77
C LYS A 9 -11.89 -2.99 5.95
N LEU A 10 -11.05 -3.11 4.92
CA LEU A 10 -9.81 -3.88 4.99
C LEU A 10 -8.86 -3.28 6.03
N ARG A 11 -8.72 -1.95 6.05
CA ARG A 11 -7.93 -1.24 7.07
C ARG A 11 -8.47 -1.47 8.48
N ALA A 12 -9.80 -1.45 8.65
CA ALA A 12 -10.43 -1.73 9.95
C ALA A 12 -10.20 -3.18 10.44
N LEU A 13 -9.93 -4.11 9.53
CA LEU A 13 -9.64 -5.53 9.81
C LEU A 13 -8.13 -5.82 9.90
N ASP A 14 -7.28 -4.79 9.93
CA ASP A 14 -5.81 -4.88 9.86
C ASP A 14 -5.32 -5.69 8.64
N VAL A 15 -6.06 -5.65 7.54
CA VAL A 15 -5.67 -6.26 6.27
C VAL A 15 -4.73 -5.34 5.51
N LYS A 16 -3.55 -5.84 5.19
CA LYS A 16 -2.52 -5.16 4.41
C LYS A 16 -2.49 -5.70 2.99
N LEU A 17 -2.47 -4.77 2.04
CA LEU A 17 -2.35 -5.05 0.61
C LEU A 17 -0.98 -4.58 0.14
N THR A 18 -0.23 -5.49 -0.46
CA THR A 18 1.12 -5.23 -0.99
C THR A 18 1.21 -5.73 -2.43
N VAL A 19 1.99 -5.05 -3.26
CA VAL A 19 2.33 -5.57 -4.60
C VAL A 19 3.62 -6.38 -4.48
N GLU A 20 3.57 -7.62 -4.92
CA GLU A 20 4.74 -8.48 -5.16
C GLU A 20 4.88 -8.66 -6.67
N GLY A 21 5.70 -7.81 -7.31
CA GLY A 21 5.87 -7.81 -8.76
C GLY A 21 4.56 -7.48 -9.48
N ASP A 22 3.96 -8.47 -10.15
CA ASP A 22 2.67 -8.36 -10.84
C ASP A 22 1.48 -8.91 -9.99
N LEU A 23 1.79 -9.44 -8.80
CA LEU A 23 0.82 -10.10 -7.94
C LEU A 23 0.41 -9.20 -6.77
N LEU A 24 -0.88 -9.22 -6.44
CA LEU A 24 -1.41 -8.54 -5.27
C LEU A 24 -1.32 -9.49 -4.07
N SER A 25 -0.40 -9.22 -3.16
CA SER A 25 -0.18 -9.97 -1.94
C SER A 25 -1.04 -9.41 -0.80
N ILE A 26 -1.95 -10.24 -0.28
CA ILE A 26 -2.90 -9.86 0.77
C ILE A 26 -2.43 -10.47 2.09
N ASN A 27 -1.97 -9.64 3.01
CA ASN A 27 -1.64 -10.07 4.37
C ASN A 27 -2.83 -9.74 5.27
N ALA A 28 -3.49 -10.78 5.77
CA ALA A 28 -4.69 -10.64 6.58
C ALA A 28 -4.70 -11.68 7.70
N PRO A 29 -5.30 -11.36 8.86
CA PRO A 29 -5.54 -12.36 9.89
C PRO A 29 -6.44 -13.49 9.38
N ALA A 30 -6.23 -14.70 9.90
CA ALA A 30 -7.01 -15.87 9.50
C ALA A 30 -8.51 -15.62 9.70
N GLY A 31 -9.30 -15.75 8.63
CA GLY A 31 -10.74 -15.49 8.63
C GLY A 31 -11.18 -14.05 8.34
N ALA A 32 -10.24 -13.09 8.23
CA ALA A 32 -10.58 -11.71 7.89
C ALA A 32 -10.92 -11.52 6.39
N ILE A 33 -10.38 -12.36 5.52
CA ILE A 33 -10.65 -12.34 4.09
C ILE A 33 -11.80 -13.29 3.78
N THR A 34 -12.98 -12.72 3.55
CA THR A 34 -14.15 -13.45 3.04
C THR A 34 -14.06 -13.62 1.53
N ASP A 35 -14.82 -14.58 1.00
CA ASP A 35 -14.86 -14.84 -0.45
C ASP A 35 -15.34 -13.61 -1.24
N GLN A 36 -16.33 -12.88 -0.70
CA GLN A 36 -16.79 -11.60 -1.26
C GLN A 36 -15.67 -10.54 -1.33
N MET A 37 -14.79 -10.48 -0.32
CA MET A 37 -13.64 -9.56 -0.36
C MET A 37 -12.60 -10.00 -1.39
N ARG A 38 -12.37 -11.32 -1.57
CA ARG A 38 -11.50 -11.82 -2.65
C ARG A 38 -12.03 -11.44 -4.01
N THR A 39 -13.32 -11.65 -4.27
CA THR A 39 -13.96 -11.25 -5.53
C THR A 39 -13.82 -9.76 -5.77
N ALA A 40 -14.11 -8.94 -4.76
CA ALA A 40 -13.97 -7.49 -4.88
C ALA A 40 -12.51 -7.06 -5.14
N LEU A 41 -11.52 -7.72 -4.54
CA LEU A 41 -10.10 -7.48 -4.80
C LEU A 41 -9.69 -7.86 -6.23
N VAL A 42 -10.22 -8.97 -6.76
CA VAL A 42 -9.96 -9.42 -8.14
C VAL A 42 -10.65 -8.50 -9.15
N GLU A 43 -11.92 -8.14 -8.94
CA GLU A 43 -12.67 -7.22 -9.80
C GLU A 43 -12.03 -5.83 -9.85
N ASN A 44 -11.45 -5.37 -8.74
CA ASN A 44 -10.76 -4.08 -8.66
C ASN A 44 -9.25 -4.21 -8.89
N LYS A 45 -8.72 -5.40 -9.21
CA LYS A 45 -7.27 -5.65 -9.39
C LYS A 45 -6.58 -4.62 -10.31
N PRO A 46 -7.09 -4.31 -11.52
CA PRO A 46 -6.41 -3.34 -12.39
C PRO A 46 -6.35 -1.94 -11.78
N ARG A 47 -7.45 -1.49 -11.15
CA ARG A 47 -7.47 -0.21 -10.43
C ARG A 47 -6.54 -0.20 -9.23
N LEU A 48 -6.41 -1.33 -8.52
CA LEU A 48 -5.49 -1.46 -7.38
C LEU A 48 -4.04 -1.40 -7.85
N LEU A 49 -3.70 -2.05 -8.97
CA LEU A 49 -2.37 -1.95 -9.58
C LEU A 49 -2.05 -0.52 -9.97
N GLU A 50 -2.91 0.15 -10.75
CA GLU A 50 -2.71 1.57 -11.12
C GLU A 50 -2.54 2.46 -9.89
N PHE A 51 -3.35 2.25 -8.84
CA PHE A 51 -3.27 3.02 -7.61
C PHE A 51 -1.97 2.75 -6.83
N LEU A 52 -1.49 1.51 -6.81
CA LEU A 52 -0.24 1.13 -6.13
C LEU A 52 0.99 1.57 -6.90
N GLU A 53 0.94 1.59 -8.23
CA GLU A 53 1.95 2.21 -9.09
C GLU A 53 2.00 3.73 -8.89
N TRP A 54 0.84 4.39 -8.88
CA TRP A 54 0.78 5.83 -8.61
C TRP A 54 1.37 6.19 -7.24
N LYS A 55 1.07 5.37 -6.22
CA LYS A 55 1.65 5.51 -4.87
C LYS A 55 3.16 5.29 -4.87
N GLN A 56 3.65 4.29 -5.61
CA GLN A 56 5.08 4.04 -5.79
C GLN A 56 5.78 5.27 -6.37
N ARG A 57 5.24 5.79 -7.48
CA ARG A 57 5.78 6.97 -8.14
C ARG A 57 5.80 8.18 -7.22
N ALA A 58 4.72 8.42 -6.47
CA ALA A 58 4.67 9.52 -5.51
C ALA A 58 5.75 9.43 -4.41
N LEU A 59 6.08 8.20 -3.96
CA LEU A 59 7.16 7.97 -3.01
C LEU A 59 8.53 8.24 -3.64
N GLU A 60 8.76 7.78 -4.87
CA GLU A 60 10.00 8.04 -5.61
C GLU A 60 10.20 9.53 -5.88
N GLU A 61 9.15 10.25 -6.27
CA GLU A 61 9.16 11.71 -6.45
C GLU A 61 9.47 12.45 -5.15
N ALA A 62 9.00 11.93 -4.01
CA ALA A 62 9.35 12.44 -2.69
C ALA A 62 10.76 12.05 -2.22
N GLY A 63 11.53 11.34 -3.05
CA GLY A 63 12.91 10.93 -2.79
C GLY A 63 13.04 9.62 -2.01
N PHE A 64 11.96 8.88 -1.78
CA PHE A 64 12.05 7.56 -1.17
C PHE A 64 12.60 6.55 -2.18
N LYS A 65 13.51 5.68 -1.72
CA LYS A 65 14.12 4.66 -2.59
C LYS A 65 13.49 3.29 -2.35
N PRO A 66 12.86 2.66 -3.35
CA PRO A 66 12.34 1.31 -3.20
C PRO A 66 13.49 0.30 -3.11
N LYS A 67 13.32 -0.71 -2.26
CA LYS A 67 14.20 -1.87 -2.17
C LYS A 67 13.37 -3.10 -1.82
N GLU A 68 13.59 -4.19 -2.53
CA GLU A 68 12.99 -5.46 -2.19
C GLU A 68 13.76 -6.12 -1.02
N ARG A 69 13.02 -6.56 0.01
CA ARG A 69 13.56 -7.33 1.13
C ARG A 69 12.54 -8.37 1.58
N CYS A 70 12.95 -9.64 1.58
CA CYS A 70 12.10 -10.77 2.01
C CYS A 70 10.73 -10.81 1.28
N GLY A 71 10.72 -10.60 -0.03
CA GLY A 71 9.48 -10.58 -0.83
C GLY A 71 8.57 -9.40 -0.56
N LYS A 72 9.09 -8.31 0.04
CA LYS A 72 8.32 -7.09 0.31
C LYS A 72 9.10 -5.87 -0.14
N THR A 73 8.41 -4.90 -0.74
CA THR A 73 8.98 -3.60 -1.07
C THR A 73 9.05 -2.73 0.18
N ILE A 74 10.27 -2.46 0.64
CA ILE A 74 10.58 -1.48 1.69
C ILE A 74 11.12 -0.21 1.04
N TRP A 75 10.91 0.91 1.70
CA TRP A 75 11.22 2.24 1.19
C TRP A 75 12.21 2.92 2.11
N GLN A 76 13.33 3.37 1.56
CA GLN A 76 14.29 4.17 2.30
C GLN A 76 13.81 5.61 2.36
N ARG A 77 13.75 6.17 3.57
CA ARG A 77 13.50 7.58 3.77
C ARG A 77 14.70 8.42 3.32
N PRO A 78 14.49 9.51 2.56
CA PRO A 78 15.58 10.41 2.17
C PRO A 78 16.09 11.24 3.34
N ASP A 79 15.26 11.53 4.34
CA ASP A 79 15.61 12.41 5.46
C ASP A 79 16.55 11.75 6.48
N THR A 80 16.31 10.47 6.80
CA THR A 80 16.99 9.75 7.88
C THR A 80 17.70 8.48 7.42
N GLY A 81 17.46 8.04 6.18
CA GLY A 81 18.01 6.80 5.65
C GLY A 81 17.38 5.51 6.22
N PHE A 82 16.38 5.62 7.12
CA PHE A 82 15.67 4.47 7.67
C PHE A 82 14.79 3.79 6.63
N TRP A 83 14.69 2.48 6.74
CA TRP A 83 13.82 1.64 5.90
C TRP A 83 12.46 1.50 6.55
N VAL A 84 11.40 1.85 5.82
CA VAL A 84 10.01 1.76 6.28
C VAL A 84 9.17 0.98 5.28
N SER A 85 8.03 0.44 5.73
CA SER A 85 7.05 -0.19 4.84
C SER A 85 6.38 0.85 3.92
N GLN A 86 5.86 0.42 2.78
CA GLN A 86 5.15 1.31 1.83
C GLN A 86 4.03 2.12 2.50
N GLU A 87 3.25 1.50 3.40
CA GLU A 87 2.18 2.19 4.14
C GLU A 87 2.71 3.33 5.03
N MET A 88 3.80 3.09 5.76
CA MET A 88 4.44 4.12 6.58
C MET A 88 5.03 5.23 5.71
N ALA A 89 5.67 4.88 4.59
CA ALA A 89 6.21 5.86 3.65
C ALA A 89 5.09 6.77 3.11
N LEU A 90 3.95 6.19 2.75
CA LEU A 90 2.78 6.94 2.28
C LEU A 90 2.17 7.80 3.39
N HIS A 91 2.05 7.26 4.61
CA HIS A 91 1.53 8.02 5.74
C HIS A 91 2.44 9.22 6.09
N LEU A 92 3.76 9.03 5.99
CA LEU A 92 4.74 10.11 6.15
C LEU A 92 4.61 11.15 5.03
N LEU A 93 4.40 10.72 3.78
CA LEU A 93 4.17 11.62 2.65
C LEU A 93 2.87 12.43 2.81
N GLU A 94 1.79 11.78 3.24
CA GLU A 94 0.50 12.44 3.52
C GLU A 94 0.61 13.41 4.70
N SER A 95 1.35 13.05 5.76
CA SER A 95 1.54 13.92 6.94
C SER A 95 2.41 15.14 6.61
N LYS A 96 3.42 15.01 5.73
CA LYS A 96 4.28 16.13 5.32
C LYS A 96 3.53 17.20 4.52
N SER A 97 2.39 16.87 3.90
CA SER A 97 1.51 17.88 3.27
C SER A 97 0.72 18.71 4.28
N ILE A 98 0.71 18.34 5.57
CA ILE A 98 0.04 19.06 6.67
C ILE A 98 1.06 19.88 7.49
N GLU A 99 2.25 20.17 6.99
CA GLU A 99 3.16 21.13 7.66
C GLU A 99 3.58 22.29 6.75
N GLU A 100 3.16 22.27 5.47
CA GLU A 100 3.45 23.30 4.47
C GLU A 100 2.13 23.92 3.95
N GLY A 101 1.28 24.40 4.86
CA GLY A 101 -0.01 25.06 4.56
C GLY A 101 -0.18 26.37 5.29
#